data_AF-A0A068F5P0-F1
#
_entry.id   AF-A0A068F5P0-F1
#
_cell.length_a   1.000
_cell.length_b   1.000
_cell.length_c   1.000
_cell.angle_alpha   90.00
_cell.angle_beta   90.00
_cell.angle_gamma   90.00
#
_symmetry.space_group_name_H-M   'P 1'
#
loop_
_entity.id
_entity.type
_entity.pdbx_description
1 polymer ?
#
loop_
_entity_poly.entity_id
_entity_poly.type
_entity_poly.pdbx_seq_one_letter_code
_entity_poly.pdbx_strand_id
1 'polypeptide(L)'
;EIGVQDTVYNKIYFNESTDPVTNLLYHKKIAPKGDSIYMRPLVGMEKMRSGMFAYQVELQAGYQIISDTFSEPEKCGLKALEPFQLPMIAIPTRKNFPYKELFRRQLRWQREVGLMNREERKWFPQKPKCEGGVGGFVSIGITECRYALVIFGLGSLFAGS
;
A
#
# COMPACT_ATOMS: atom_id res chain seq x y z
N GLU A 1 -8.52 8.24 -8.85
CA GLU A 1 -9.12 8.88 -7.65
C GLU A 1 -8.43 8.38 -6.37
N ILE A 2 -8.74 8.92 -5.19
CA ILE A 2 -8.15 8.50 -3.90
C ILE A 2 -9.24 8.19 -2.86
N GLY A 3 -8.98 7.24 -1.97
CA GLY A 3 -9.78 6.87 -0.80
C GLY A 3 -8.92 6.65 0.44
N VAL A 4 -9.53 6.76 1.61
CA VAL A 4 -8.86 6.62 2.92
C VAL A 4 -9.67 5.63 3.77
N GLN A 5 -8.99 4.78 4.54
CA GLN A 5 -9.68 3.92 5.49
C GLN A 5 -10.35 4.75 6.58
N ASP A 6 -11.62 4.45 6.86
CA ASP A 6 -12.36 5.10 7.93
C ASP A 6 -11.84 4.63 9.31
N THR A 7 -10.86 5.35 9.84
CA THR A 7 -10.35 5.17 11.19
C THR A 7 -10.24 6.52 11.90
N VAL A 8 -10.41 6.49 13.23
CA VAL A 8 -10.38 7.70 14.07
C VAL A 8 -9.02 8.39 13.99
N TYR A 9 -7.93 7.61 14.01
CA TYR A 9 -6.58 8.18 14.02
C TYR A 9 -6.18 8.77 12.66
N ASN A 10 -6.71 8.28 11.53
CA ASN A 10 -6.41 8.88 10.22
C ASN A 10 -6.87 10.34 10.18
N LYS A 11 -8.08 10.63 10.69
CA LYS A 11 -8.62 12.00 10.75
C LYS A 11 -7.76 12.93 11.60
N ILE A 12 -7.29 12.44 12.75
CA ILE A 12 -6.43 13.20 13.67
C ILE A 12 -5.05 13.41 13.06
N TYR A 13 -4.44 12.34 12.54
CA TYR A 13 -3.08 12.37 12.03
C TYR A 13 -2.92 13.30 10.83
N PHE A 14 -3.86 13.30 9.89
CA PHE A 14 -3.81 14.23 8.77
C PHE A 14 -3.98 15.70 9.17
N ASN A 15 -4.66 15.98 10.28
CA ASN A 15 -4.83 17.33 10.80
C ASN A 15 -3.64 17.81 11.63
N GLU A 16 -2.97 16.90 12.36
CA GLU A 16 -1.85 17.19 13.25
C GLU A 16 -0.47 16.96 12.62
N SER A 17 -0.42 16.44 11.40
CA SER A 17 0.85 16.14 10.72
C SER A 17 1.66 17.42 10.48
N THR A 18 2.94 17.38 10.84
CA THR A 18 3.91 18.46 10.56
C THR A 18 4.68 18.24 9.25
N ASP A 19 4.52 17.08 8.61
CA ASP A 19 5.25 16.76 7.40
C ASP A 19 4.69 17.53 6.19
N PRO A 20 5.51 18.31 5.45
CA PRO A 20 5.04 19.12 4.33
C PRO A 20 4.43 18.27 3.21
N VAL A 21 4.94 17.06 2.97
CA VAL A 21 4.43 16.18 1.90
C VAL A 21 3.05 15.64 2.24
N THR A 22 2.88 15.16 3.47
CA THR A 22 1.60 14.69 4.00
C THR A 22 0.55 15.80 4.00
N ASN A 23 0.92 17.01 4.42
CA ASN A 23 0.03 18.17 4.38
C ASN A 23 -0.40 18.54 2.95
N LEU A 24 0.55 18.56 2.00
CA LEU A 24 0.23 18.81 0.59
C LEU A 24 -0.73 17.75 0.03
N LEU A 25 -0.51 16.47 0.35
CA LEU A 25 -1.40 15.39 -0.05
C LEU A 25 -2.81 15.59 0.55
N TYR A 26 -2.87 15.89 1.85
CA TYR A 26 -4.12 16.08 2.56
C TYR A 26 -4.94 17.24 1.98
N HIS A 27 -4.37 18.44 1.91
CA HIS A 27 -5.09 19.62 1.42
C HIS A 27 -5.48 19.52 -0.05
N LYS A 28 -4.66 18.88 -0.88
CA LYS A 28 -4.91 18.79 -2.33
C LYS A 28 -5.87 17.67 -2.70
N LYS A 29 -5.88 16.55 -1.97
CA LYS A 29 -6.58 15.32 -2.39
C LYS A 29 -7.60 14.78 -1.41
N ILE A 30 -7.47 15.06 -0.11
CA ILE A 30 -8.32 14.49 0.94
C ILE A 30 -9.35 15.53 1.43
N ALA A 31 -8.89 16.68 1.93
CA ALA A 31 -9.74 17.73 2.48
C ALA A 31 -10.89 18.19 1.54
N PRO A 32 -10.69 18.34 0.21
CA PRO A 32 -11.77 18.81 -0.68
C PRO A 32 -12.94 17.82 -0.82
N LYS A 33 -12.71 16.53 -0.50
CA LYS A 33 -13.72 15.47 -0.66
C LYS A 33 -14.53 15.21 0.62
N GLY A 34 -14.13 15.82 1.74
CA GLY A 34 -14.82 15.67 3.02
C GLY A 34 -14.96 14.21 3.46
N ASP A 35 -16.07 13.89 4.12
CA ASP A 35 -16.30 12.55 4.67
C ASP A 35 -16.50 11.45 3.62
N SER A 36 -16.83 11.81 2.37
CA SER A 36 -17.09 10.83 1.30
C SER A 36 -15.86 10.00 0.87
N ILE A 37 -14.66 10.46 1.25
CA ILE A 37 -13.40 9.77 0.94
C ILE A 37 -13.12 8.59 1.89
N TYR A 38 -13.73 8.60 3.07
CA TYR A 38 -13.55 7.57 4.09
C TYR A 38 -14.44 6.38 3.79
N MET A 39 -13.84 5.19 3.77
CA MET A 39 -14.58 3.96 3.48
C MET A 39 -14.00 2.76 4.22
N ARG A 40 -14.79 1.68 4.25
CA ARG A 40 -14.36 0.41 4.85
C ARG A 40 -13.28 -0.26 3.97
N PRO A 41 -12.32 -0.99 4.57
CA PRO A 41 -11.26 -1.69 3.84
C PRO A 41 -11.76 -2.51 2.65
N LEU A 42 -12.78 -3.36 2.84
CA LEU A 42 -13.31 -4.20 1.77
C LEU A 42 -13.79 -3.40 0.55
N VAL A 43 -14.46 -2.27 0.77
CA VAL A 43 -14.99 -1.43 -0.31
C VAL A 43 -13.87 -0.68 -1.02
N GLY A 44 -12.92 -0.13 -0.26
CA GLY A 44 -11.80 0.61 -0.83
C GLY A 44 -10.82 -0.28 -1.61
N MET A 45 -10.57 -1.49 -1.12
CA MET A 45 -9.72 -2.48 -1.79
C MET A 45 -10.35 -2.99 -3.08
N GLU A 46 -11.66 -3.22 -3.10
CA GLU A 46 -12.37 -3.62 -4.32
C GLU A 46 -12.32 -2.50 -5.39
N LYS A 47 -12.54 -1.24 -5.00
CA LYS A 47 -12.41 -0.09 -5.90
C LYS A 47 -10.98 0.07 -6.45
N MET A 48 -9.97 -0.21 -5.62
CA MET A 48 -8.56 -0.19 -6.03
C MET A 48 -8.23 -1.31 -7.00
N ARG A 49 -8.84 -2.49 -6.83
CA ARG A 49 -8.68 -3.63 -7.74
C ARG A 49 -9.33 -3.38 -9.11
N SER A 50 -10.55 -2.85 -9.14
CA SER A 50 -11.37 -2.77 -10.35
C SER A 50 -11.14 -1.50 -11.19
N GLY A 51 -10.37 -0.52 -10.72
CA GLY A 51 -10.27 0.78 -11.37
C GLY A 51 -9.02 1.60 -11.02
N MET A 52 -8.93 2.81 -11.59
CA MET A 52 -7.83 3.74 -11.34
C MET A 52 -8.01 4.47 -10.01
N PHE A 53 -7.89 3.73 -8.91
CA PHE A 53 -8.15 4.21 -7.56
C PHE A 53 -6.98 3.91 -6.63
N ALA A 54 -6.47 4.94 -5.95
CA ALA A 54 -5.47 4.79 -4.90
C ALA A 54 -6.19 4.72 -3.55
N TYR A 55 -5.89 3.71 -2.73
CA TYR A 55 -6.54 3.54 -1.45
C TYR A 55 -5.50 3.49 -0.32
N GLN A 56 -5.65 4.38 0.66
CA GLN A 56 -4.87 4.33 1.90
C GLN A 56 -5.58 3.39 2.87
N VAL A 57 -4.85 2.40 3.36
CA VAL A 57 -5.34 1.35 4.26
C VAL A 57 -4.23 0.96 5.23
N GLU A 58 -4.60 0.47 6.40
CA GLU A 58 -3.69 -0.22 7.32
C GLU A 58 -3.04 -1.40 6.62
N LEU A 59 -1.73 -1.54 6.78
CA LEU A 59 -0.95 -2.61 6.14
C LEU A 59 -1.50 -3.99 6.51
N GLN A 60 -1.89 -4.22 7.76
CA GLN A 60 -2.41 -5.52 8.20
C GLN A 60 -3.71 -5.86 7.47
N ALA A 61 -4.69 -4.95 7.47
CA ALA A 61 -5.98 -5.17 6.83
C ALA A 61 -5.84 -5.28 5.30
N GLY A 62 -5.03 -4.40 4.70
CA GLY A 62 -4.77 -4.39 3.26
C GLY A 62 -4.11 -5.69 2.79
N TYR A 63 -3.05 -6.14 3.45
CA TYR A 63 -2.35 -7.37 3.08
C TYR A 63 -3.19 -8.63 3.33
N GLN A 64 -4.02 -8.64 4.37
CA GLN A 64 -4.97 -9.74 4.57
C GLN A 64 -5.92 -9.86 3.37
N ILE A 65 -6.60 -8.75 3.01
CA ILE A 65 -7.54 -8.74 1.89
C ILE A 65 -6.84 -9.11 0.58
N ILE A 66 -5.63 -8.59 0.33
CA ILE A 66 -4.84 -8.94 -0.86
C ILE A 66 -4.52 -10.43 -0.90
N SER A 67 -4.10 -11.00 0.23
CA SER A 67 -3.81 -12.42 0.33
C SER A 67 -5.04 -13.28 0.05
N ASP A 68 -6.20 -12.85 0.53
CA ASP A 68 -7.45 -13.63 0.45
C ASP A 68 -8.17 -13.52 -0.89
N THR A 69 -8.11 -12.36 -1.57
CA THR A 69 -8.97 -12.09 -2.74
C THR A 69 -8.24 -11.81 -4.05
N PHE A 70 -6.96 -11.44 -4.04
CA PHE A 70 -6.24 -11.05 -5.26
C PHE A 70 -5.56 -12.26 -5.91
N SER A 71 -5.55 -12.28 -7.23
CA SER A 71 -4.79 -13.24 -8.02
C SER A 71 -3.30 -12.83 -8.08
N GLU A 72 -2.42 -13.79 -8.37
CA GLU A 72 -0.98 -13.54 -8.53
C GLU A 72 -0.64 -12.37 -9.49
N PRO A 73 -1.21 -12.26 -10.71
CA PRO A 73 -0.90 -11.14 -11.58
C PRO A 73 -1.35 -9.79 -11.00
N GLU A 74 -2.48 -9.76 -10.29
CA GLU A 74 -2.95 -8.54 -9.61
C GLU A 74 -2.00 -8.13 -8.49
N LYS A 75 -1.53 -9.08 -7.67
CA LYS A 75 -0.53 -8.83 -6.61
C LYS A 75 0.75 -8.21 -7.18
N CYS A 76 1.24 -8.71 -8.30
CA CYS A 76 2.43 -8.19 -8.98
C CYS A 76 2.23 -6.78 -9.56
N GLY A 77 0.99 -6.39 -9.87
CA GLY A 77 0.65 -5.05 -10.35
C GLY A 77 0.53 -3.99 -9.24
N LEU A 78 0.48 -4.41 -7.97
CA LEU A 78 0.32 -3.50 -6.85
C LEU A 78 1.55 -2.62 -6.62
N LYS A 79 1.30 -1.32 -6.39
CA LYS A 79 2.31 -0.36 -5.96
C LYS A 79 1.93 0.19 -4.60
N ALA A 80 2.79 -0.06 -3.61
CA ALA A 80 2.64 0.51 -2.28
C ALA A 80 3.37 1.86 -2.22
N LEU A 81 2.70 2.85 -1.64
CA LEU A 81 3.26 4.15 -1.30
C LEU A 81 2.98 4.39 0.17
N GLU A 82 3.96 4.91 0.90
CA GLU A 82 3.77 5.31 2.29
C GLU A 82 3.40 6.79 2.33
N PRO A 83 2.12 7.14 2.61
CA PRO A 83 1.69 8.53 2.60
C PRO A 83 2.20 9.30 3.82
N PHE A 84 2.54 8.62 4.91
CA PHE A 84 3.10 9.18 6.13
C PHE A 84 3.83 8.10 6.95
N GLN A 85 4.76 8.51 7.79
CA GLN A 85 5.41 7.63 8.76
C GLN A 85 4.60 7.55 10.05
N LEU A 86 4.16 6.36 10.42
CA LEU A 86 3.51 6.14 11.72
C LEU A 86 4.54 6.31 12.86
N PRO A 87 4.19 7.01 13.95
CA PRO A 87 5.05 7.11 15.11
C PRO A 87 5.22 5.74 15.78
N MET A 88 6.32 5.59 16.52
CA MET A 88 6.57 4.39 17.29
C MET A 88 5.46 4.19 18.34
N ILE A 89 4.75 3.06 18.26
CA ILE A 89 3.74 2.68 19.25
C ILE A 89 4.43 2.36 20.58
N ALA A 90 3.92 2.94 21.66
CA ALA A 90 4.38 2.70 23.03
C ALA A 90 3.22 2.15 23.88
N ILE A 91 3.57 1.37 24.91
CA ILE A 91 2.57 0.87 25.86
C ILE A 91 2.29 1.98 26.88
N PRO A 92 1.06 2.51 26.95
CA PRO A 92 0.72 3.51 27.94
C PRO A 92 0.75 2.90 29.33
N THR A 93 1.31 3.63 30.31
CA THR A 93 1.37 3.20 31.71
C THR A 93 0.79 4.28 32.61
N ARG A 94 0.27 3.88 33.78
CA ARG A 94 -0.24 4.83 34.78
C ARG A 94 0.88 5.76 35.23
N LYS A 95 0.55 7.04 35.47
CA LYS A 95 1.47 7.99 36.10
C LYS A 95 1.99 7.41 37.43
N ASN A 96 3.31 7.46 37.63
CA ASN A 96 4.02 6.89 38.79
C ASN A 96 3.86 5.36 38.96
N PHE A 97 3.76 4.62 37.85
CA PHE A 97 3.76 3.16 37.91
C PHE A 97 5.09 2.60 38.46
N PRO A 98 5.09 1.89 39.60
CA PRO A 98 6.32 1.49 40.30
C PRO A 98 7.20 0.54 39.48
N TYR A 99 6.63 -0.24 38.56
CA TYR A 99 7.36 -1.20 37.73
C TYR A 99 7.71 -0.67 36.33
N LYS A 100 7.57 0.64 36.08
CA LYS A 100 7.81 1.25 34.76
C LYS A 100 9.17 0.86 34.18
N GLU A 101 10.23 0.87 34.99
CA GLU A 101 11.58 0.52 34.52
C GLU A 101 11.73 -0.96 34.18
N LEU A 102 11.08 -1.86 34.92
CA LEU A 102 11.09 -3.29 34.60
C LEU A 102 10.41 -3.55 33.25
N PHE A 103 9.24 -2.97 33.02
CA PHE A 103 8.54 -3.09 31.73
C PHE A 103 9.35 -2.47 30.60
N ARG A 104 9.91 -1.27 30.80
CA ARG A 104 10.73 -0.58 29.79
C ARG A 104 11.94 -1.42 29.38
N ARG A 105 12.65 -2.00 30.35
CA ARG A 105 13.80 -2.86 30.11
C ARG A 105 13.40 -4.14 29.37
N GLN A 106 12.32 -4.79 29.80
CA GLN A 106 11.88 -6.05 29.20
C GLN A 106 11.38 -5.86 27.77
N LEU A 107 10.62 -4.80 27.50
CA LEU A 107 10.14 -4.48 26.16
C LEU A 107 11.29 -4.14 25.21
N ARG A 108 12.30 -3.40 25.70
CA ARG A 108 13.51 -3.11 24.92
C ARG A 108 14.26 -4.40 24.60
N TRP A 109 14.48 -5.25 25.60
CA TRP A 109 15.13 -6.55 25.40
C TRP A 109 14.39 -7.40 24.36
N GLN A 110 13.06 -7.51 24.45
CA GLN A 110 12.24 -8.24 23.46
C GLN A 110 12.41 -7.71 22.03
N ARG A 111 12.61 -6.40 21.85
CA ARG A 111 12.88 -5.81 20.54
C ARG A 111 14.31 -6.11 20.08
N GLU A 112 15.30 -5.99 20.97
CA GLU A 112 16.71 -6.26 20.67
C GLU A 112 16.98 -7.71 20.26
N VAL A 113 16.35 -8.67 20.95
CA VAL A 113 16.48 -10.11 20.60
C VAL A 113 15.54 -10.53 19.46
N GLY A 114 14.74 -9.61 18.91
CA GLY A 114 13.86 -9.88 17.78
C GLY A 114 12.59 -10.67 18.10
N LEU A 115 12.22 -10.85 19.38
CA LEU A 115 10.97 -11.51 19.77
C LEU A 115 9.76 -10.76 19.21
N MET A 116 9.78 -9.43 19.23
CA MET A 116 8.73 -8.61 18.64
C MET A 116 8.57 -8.90 17.13
N ASN A 117 9.68 -8.94 16.38
CA ASN A 117 9.63 -9.27 14.95
C ASN A 117 9.12 -10.69 14.68
N ARG A 118 9.43 -11.64 15.55
CA ARG A 118 8.94 -13.01 15.42
C ARG A 118 7.42 -13.08 15.60
N GLU A 119 6.90 -12.46 16.66
CA GLU A 119 5.46 -12.41 16.89
C GLU A 119 4.75 -11.62 15.78
N GLU A 120 5.35 -10.53 15.30
CA GLU A 120 4.81 -9.77 14.17
C GLU A 120 4.64 -10.65 12.92
N ARG A 121 5.66 -11.44 12.59
CA ARG A 121 5.59 -12.38 11.44
C ARG A 121 4.59 -13.51 11.61
N LYS A 122 4.33 -13.90 12.85
CA LYS A 122 3.41 -15.00 13.17
C LYS A 122 1.96 -14.55 13.12
N TRP A 123 1.66 -13.36 13.63
CA TRP A 123 0.30 -12.89 13.81
C TRP A 123 -0.17 -11.95 12.70
N PHE A 124 0.73 -11.22 12.05
CA PHE A 124 0.34 -10.28 11.00
C PHE A 124 0.57 -10.84 9.60
N PRO A 125 -0.37 -10.57 8.68
CA PRO A 125 -0.20 -10.87 7.26
C PRO A 125 1.08 -10.23 6.74
N GLN A 126 1.92 -11.04 6.13
CA GLN A 126 3.15 -10.55 5.52
C GLN A 126 2.85 -9.89 4.18
N LYS A 127 3.75 -9.01 3.76
CA LYS A 127 3.67 -8.39 2.44
C LYS A 127 3.56 -9.50 1.37
N PRO A 128 2.52 -9.47 0.51
CA PRO A 128 2.37 -10.47 -0.55
C PRO A 128 3.56 -10.38 -1.49
N LYS A 129 4.19 -11.53 -1.75
CA LYS A 129 5.31 -11.65 -2.69
C LYS A 129 4.75 -11.91 -4.08
N CYS A 130 5.36 -11.30 -5.08
CA CYS A 130 5.14 -11.66 -6.48
C CYS A 130 6.12 -12.80 -6.81
N GLU A 131 5.63 -14.04 -6.86
CA GLU A 131 6.48 -15.22 -7.10
C GLU A 131 7.03 -15.27 -8.53
N GLY A 132 6.39 -14.59 -9.48
CA GLY A 132 6.78 -14.62 -10.90
C GLY A 132 7.81 -13.58 -11.33
N GLY A 133 8.16 -12.58 -10.50
CA GLY A 133 9.07 -11.46 -10.84
C GLY A 133 8.59 -10.53 -11.99
N VAL A 134 7.66 -11.00 -12.82
CA VAL A 134 7.07 -10.34 -13.97
C VAL A 134 5.56 -10.48 -13.83
N GLY A 135 4.84 -9.35 -13.85
CA GLY A 135 3.38 -9.32 -13.74
C GLY A 135 2.73 -9.92 -14.99
N GLY A 136 2.55 -11.24 -15.01
CA GLY A 136 1.87 -11.98 -16.07
C GLY A 136 2.61 -11.98 -17.42
N PHE A 137 2.69 -13.14 -18.06
CA PHE A 137 3.13 -13.20 -19.46
C PHE A 137 1.94 -12.84 -20.35
N VAL A 138 1.92 -11.64 -20.91
CA VAL A 138 0.93 -11.27 -21.93
C VAL A 138 1.51 -11.69 -23.28
N SER A 139 0.92 -12.71 -23.91
CA SER A 139 1.28 -13.09 -25.27
C SER A 139 0.72 -12.05 -26.23
N ILE A 140 1.60 -11.19 -26.76
CA ILE A 140 1.23 -10.21 -27.79
C ILE A 140 1.02 -10.95 -29.11
N GLY A 141 -0.17 -10.84 -29.70
CA GLY A 141 -0.48 -11.43 -31.00
C GLY A 141 0.10 -10.63 -32.17
N ILE A 142 0.34 -11.28 -33.32
CA ILE A 142 0.78 -10.64 -34.57
C ILE A 142 -0.16 -9.49 -34.99
N THR A 143 -1.44 -9.57 -34.62
CA THR A 143 -2.43 -8.53 -34.86
C THR A 143 -2.12 -7.21 -34.16
N GLU A 144 -1.47 -7.24 -33.00
CA GLU A 144 -1.05 -6.02 -32.28
C GLU A 144 0.17 -5.38 -32.92
N CYS A 145 1.01 -6.18 -33.60
CA CYS A 145 2.17 -5.71 -34.36
C CYS A 145 1.84 -5.18 -35.77
N ARG A 146 0.55 -5.09 -36.15
CA ARG A 146 0.14 -4.76 -37.52
C ARG A 146 0.74 -3.45 -38.05
N TYR A 147 0.79 -2.41 -37.23
CA TYR A 147 1.31 -1.10 -37.66
C TYR A 147 2.82 -1.13 -37.83
N ALA A 148 3.53 -1.84 -36.96
CA ALA A 148 4.98 -2.05 -37.09
C ALA A 148 5.31 -2.83 -38.38
N LEU A 149 4.54 -3.88 -38.69
CA LEU A 149 4.71 -4.68 -39.91
C LEU A 149 4.39 -3.88 -41.18
N VAL A 150 3.35 -3.03 -41.16
CA VAL A 150 3.00 -2.17 -42.29
C VAL A 150 4.08 -1.12 -42.56
N ILE A 151 4.58 -0.45 -41.51
CA ILE A 151 5.68 0.53 -41.64
C ILE A 151 6.94 -0.15 -42.17
N PHE A 152 7.25 -1.34 -41.67
CA PHE A 152 8.40 -2.13 -42.13
C PHE A 152 8.27 -2.51 -43.61
N GLY A 153 7.08 -2.93 -44.05
CA GLY A 153 6.80 -3.26 -45.45
C GLY A 153 6.88 -2.05 -46.39
N LEU A 154 6.33 -0.90 -45.99
CA LEU A 154 6.42 0.33 -46.77
C LEU A 154 7.87 0.83 -46.85
N GLY A 155 8.60 0.83 -45.74
CA GLY A 155 10.00 1.27 -45.71
C GLY A 155 10.92 0.41 -46.59
N SER A 156 10.68 -0.90 -46.66
CA SER A 156 11.44 -1.80 -47.53
C SER A 156 11.10 -1.62 -49.02
N LEU A 157 9.86 -1.25 -49.36
CA LEU A 157 9.48 -0.88 -50.73
C LEU A 157 10.11 0.44 -51.18
N PHE A 158 10.11 1.47 -50.33
CA PHE A 158 10.69 2.78 -50.66
C PHE A 158 12.22 2.81 -50.65
N ALA A 159 12.89 1.91 -49.93
CA ALA A 159 14.35 1.81 -49.93
C ALA A 159 14.93 0.99 -51.10
N GLY A 160 14.09 0.18 -51.77
CA GLY A 160 14.48 -0.64 -52.91
C GLY A 160 14.25 0.01 -54.28
N SER A 161 13.74 1.24 -54.32
CA SER A 161 13.51 2.08 -55.50
C SER A 161 14.43 3.29 -55.50
#